data_AF-A0A3T1CCA9-F1
#
_entry.id   AF-A0A3T1CCA9-F1
#
_cell.length_a   1.000
_cell.length_b   1.000
_cell.length_c   1.000
_cell.angle_alpha   90.00
_cell.angle_beta   90.00
_cell.angle_gamma   90.00
#
_symmetry.space_group_name_H-M   'P 1'
#
loop_
_entity.id
_entity.type
_entity.pdbx_description
1 polymer ?
#
loop_
_entity_poly.entity_id
_entity_poly.type
_entity_poly.pdbx_seq_one_letter_code
_entity_poly.pdbx_strand_id
1 'polypeptide(L)' 'MDLNQLNSTSEQLNEWINVFKALLGRSERFHGCRLCISGLIWERERKFIEPMAKRLPGGNKQAI' A
#
# COMPACT_ATOMS: atom_id res chain seq x y z
N MET A 1 -10.66 -11.75 3.60
CA MET A 1 -11.33 -10.88 2.60
C MET A 1 -11.71 -11.75 1.40
N ASP A 2 -12.92 -11.58 0.90
CA ASP A 2 -13.35 -12.15 -0.38
C ASP A 2 -12.72 -11.39 -1.56
N LEU A 3 -12.66 -12.00 -2.75
CA LEU A 3 -12.11 -11.42 -3.98
C LEU A 3 -12.82 -10.11 -4.37
N ASN A 4 -14.14 -10.04 -4.21
CA ASN A 4 -14.90 -8.83 -4.51
C ASN A 4 -14.53 -7.67 -3.59
N GLN A 5 -14.30 -7.98 -2.31
CA GLN A 5 -13.86 -7.00 -1.34
C GLN A 5 -12.43 -6.51 -1.66
N LEU A 6 -11.54 -7.39 -2.10
CA LEU A 6 -10.18 -7.03 -2.52
C LEU A 6 -10.20 -6.08 -3.72
N ASN A 7 -11.01 -6.38 -4.73
CA ASN A 7 -11.14 -5.54 -5.92
C ASN A 7 -11.72 -4.17 -5.57
N SER A 8 -12.80 -4.13 -4.79
CA SER A 8 -13.43 -2.87 -4.37
C SER A 8 -12.47 -2.00 -3.55
N THR A 9 -11.75 -2.58 -2.59
CA THR A 9 -10.77 -1.83 -1.79
C THR A 9 -9.57 -1.36 -2.64
N SER A 10 -9.15 -2.14 -3.64
CA SER A 10 -8.11 -1.73 -4.60
C SER A 10 -8.56 -0.55 -5.47
N GLU A 11 -9.81 -0.54 -5.93
CA GLU A 11 -10.39 0.59 -6.66
C GLU A 11 -10.46 1.85 -5.79
N GLN A 12 -10.98 1.74 -4.56
CA GLN A 12 -11.02 2.84 -3.60
C GLN A 12 -9.64 3.40 -3.30
N LEU A 13 -8.63 2.53 -3.17
CA LEU A 13 -7.25 2.96 -2.98
C LEU A 13 -6.72 3.72 -4.21
N ASN A 14 -7.00 3.25 -5.42
CA ASN A 14 -6.60 3.96 -6.64
C ASN A 14 -7.27 5.34 -6.75
N GLU A 15 -8.56 5.44 -6.43
CA GLU A 15 -9.28 6.71 -6.41
C GLU A 15 -8.69 7.69 -5.38
N TRP A 16 -8.41 7.20 -4.18
CA TRP A 16 -7.81 8.01 -3.12
C TRP A 16 -6.42 8.52 -3.52
N ILE A 17 -5.55 7.66 -4.07
CA ILE A 17 -4.20 8.06 -4.49
C ILE A 17 -4.24 9.04 -5.68
N ASN A 18 -5.24 8.92 -6.57
CA ASN A 18 -5.40 9.82 -7.71
C ASN A 18 -5.51 11.30 -7.29
N VAL A 19 -6.05 11.59 -6.10
CA VAL A 19 -6.09 12.95 -5.53
C VAL A 19 -4.68 13.53 -5.36
N PHE A 20 -3.69 12.69 -5.09
CA PHE A 20 -2.29 13.09 -4.87
C PHE A 20 -1.43 13.02 -6.14
N LYS A 21 -2.00 12.66 -7.29
CA LYS A 21 -1.24 12.41 -8.53
C LYS A 21 -0.37 13.60 -8.94
N ALA A 22 -0.89 14.82 -8.80
CA ALA A 22 -0.16 16.05 -9.09
C ALA A 22 1.06 16.25 -8.15
N LEU A 23 0.97 15.81 -6.89
CA LEU A 23 2.05 15.92 -5.90
C LEU A 23 3.12 14.83 -6.08
N LEU A 24 2.71 13.64 -6.52
CA LEU A 24 3.61 12.51 -6.74
C LEU A 24 4.43 12.66 -8.04
N GLY A 25 3.88 13.39 -9.01
CA GLY A 25 4.55 13.74 -10.27
C GLY A 25 4.72 12.53 -11.19
N ARG A 26 5.86 11.83 -11.09
CA ARG A 26 6.17 10.69 -11.97
C ARG A 26 5.27 9.49 -11.68
N SER A 27 4.85 8.80 -12.74
CA SER A 27 4.01 7.59 -12.66
C SER A 27 4.61 6.49 -11.78
N GLU A 28 5.94 6.38 -11.72
CA GLU A 28 6.63 5.42 -10.84
C GLU A 28 6.42 5.72 -9.36
N ARG A 29 6.39 7.00 -8.97
CA ARG A 29 6.09 7.40 -7.59
C ARG A 29 4.63 7.13 -7.24
N PHE A 30 3.74 7.31 -8.21
CA PHE A 30 2.34 6.94 -8.06
C PHE A 30 2.18 5.43 -7.83
N HIS A 31 2.84 4.61 -8.64
CA HIS A 31 2.82 3.15 -8.49
C HIS A 31 3.44 2.69 -7.15
N GLY A 32 4.59 3.26 -6.77
CA GLY A 32 5.25 2.95 -5.50
C GLY A 32 4.42 3.35 -4.29
N CYS A 33 3.80 4.54 -4.31
CA CYS A 33 2.90 5.01 -3.25
C CYS A 33 1.75 4.02 -3.03
N ARG A 34 1.13 3.55 -4.13
CA ARG A 34 0.10 2.52 -4.06
C ARG A 34 0.58 1.25 -3.39
N LEU A 35 1.71 0.69 -3.83
CA LEU A 35 2.25 -0.53 -3.23
C LEU A 35 2.57 -0.37 -1.74
N CYS A 36 3.13 0.77 -1.34
CA CYS A 36 3.41 1.06 0.06
C CYS A 36 2.15 1.03 0.92
N ILE A 37 1.09 1.73 0.49
CA ILE A 37 -0.16 1.81 1.25
C ILE A 37 -0.89 0.46 1.24
N SER A 38 -0.92 -0.23 0.09
CA SER A 38 -1.44 -1.59 -0.02
C SER A 38 -0.80 -2.54 0.99
N GLY A 39 0.53 -2.48 1.16
CA GLY A 39 1.23 -3.30 2.16
C GLY A 39 0.93 -2.93 3.61
N LEU A 40 0.55 -1.67 3.90
CA LEU A 40 0.12 -1.28 5.24
C LEU A 40 -1.26 -1.84 5.58
N ILE A 41 -2.16 -1.89 4.60
CA ILE A 41 -3.55 -2.35 4.76
C ILE A 41 -3.63 -3.88 4.70
N TRP A 42 -2.90 -4.51 3.79
CA TRP A 42 -2.95 -5.95 3.55
C TRP A 42 -1.67 -6.67 3.91
N GLU A 43 -1.81 -7.70 4.76
CA GLU A 43 -0.70 -8.53 5.23
C GLU A 43 0.06 -9.23 4.08
N ARG A 44 -0.63 -9.59 2.99
CA ARG A 44 -0.05 -10.33 1.85
C ARG A 44 0.67 -9.46 0.81
N GLU A 45 0.48 -8.14 0.84
CA GLU A 45 1.04 -7.19 -0.15
C GLU A 45 2.30 -6.46 0.39
N ARG A 46 2.86 -6.93 1.51
CA ARG A 46 3.97 -6.25 2.21
C ARG A 46 5.32 -6.29 1.52
N LYS A 47 5.48 -6.95 0.37
CA LYS A 47 6.80 -7.20 -0.26
C LYS A 47 7.67 -5.95 -0.43
N PHE A 48 7.05 -4.78 -0.64
CA PHE A 48 7.78 -3.53 -0.78
C PHE A 48 8.26 -2.93 0.56
N ILE A 49 7.45 -3.05 1.61
CA ILE A 49 7.72 -2.47 2.94
C ILE A 49 8.36 -3.47 3.92
N GLU A 50 8.24 -4.77 3.67
CA GLU A 50 8.76 -5.84 4.52
C GLU A 50 10.29 -5.77 4.71
N PRO A 51 11.13 -5.49 3.69
CA PRO A 51 12.56 -5.31 3.88
C PRO A 51 12.91 -4.12 4.77
N MET A 52 12.07 -3.08 4.78
CA MET A 52 12.24 -1.89 5.62
C MET A 52 11.76 -2.17 7.05
N ALA A 53 10.60 -2.80 7.18
CA ALA A 53 10.00 -3.20 8.46
C ALA A 53 10.90 -4.14 9.26
N LYS A 54 11.60 -5.08 8.60
CA LYS A 54 12.57 -6.00 9.23
C LYS A 54 13.76 -5.30 9.89
N ARG A 55 14.08 -4.06 9.50
CA ARG A 55 15.19 -3.29 10.08
C ARG A 55 14.84 -2.65 11.43
N LEU A 56 13.55 -2.64 11.79
CA LEU A 56 13.06 -2.02 13.02
C LEU A 56 12.49 -3.10 13.97
N PRO A 57 12.94 -3.18 15.23
CA PRO A 57 12.36 -4.09 16.21
C PRO A 57 10.85 -3.85 16.35
N GLY A 58 10.05 -4.88 16.08
CA GLY A 58 8.59 -4.77 16.07
C GLY A 58 7.98 -4.10 14.83
N GLY A 59 8.79 -3.61 13.89
CA GLY A 59 8.32 -2.91 12.69
C GLY A 59 7.52 -3.77 11.71
N ASN A 60 7.58 -5.10 11.85
CA ASN A 60 6.77 -6.04 11.06
C ASN A 60 5.45 -6.44 11.73
N LYS A 61 5.17 -5.97 12.96
CA LYS A 61 3.89 -6.21 13.63
C LYS A 61 2.86 -5.22 13.10
N GLN A 62 1.77 -5.73 12.51
CA GLN A 62 0.60 -4.90 12.20
C GLN A 62 -0.13 -4.57 13.50
N ALA A 63 -0.48 -3.30 13.72
CA ALA A 63 -1.38 -2.95 14.81
C ALA A 63 -2.75 -3.61 14.53
N ILE A 64 -3.27 -4.32 15.52
CA ILE A 64 -4.59 -4.97 15.49
C ILE A 64 -5.65 -3.91 15.75
#